data_AF-A0A9P6DGQ1-F1
#
_entry.id   AF-A0A9P6DGQ1-F1
#
_cell.length_a   1.000
_cell.length_b   1.000
_cell.length_c   1.000
_cell.angle_alpha   90.00
_cell.angle_beta   90.00
_cell.angle_gamma   90.00
#
_symmetry.space_group_name_H-M   'P 1'
#
loop_
_entity.id
_entity.type
_entity.pdbx_description
1 polymer ?
#
loop_
_entity_poly.entity_id
_entity_poly.type
_entity_poly.pdbx_seq_one_letter_code
_entity_poly.pdbx_strand_id
1 'polypeptide(L)'
;MVHRSSNSLLLTNLISQETLYSSSLSSLLNTSHVSITLYEAYAASSSADVARLVMNVVETMRAVDDALRGFEEKVKEGREVLKGVEKLEEEVGNVARDRDILVNRLIKASKSTKRASIPHSNSSSSFPSPFSPTATSSKLNAAQAELQACEAHLTAKERELEKRRGDVVEQALMGRCRGIVECG
;
A
#
# COMPACT_ATOMS: atom_id res chain seq x y z
N MET A 1 20.90 -4.28 -7.12
CA MET A 1 19.90 -3.37 -7.72
C MET A 1 19.69 -2.23 -6.76
N VAL A 2 19.75 -1.00 -7.26
CA VAL A 2 19.64 0.25 -6.48
C VAL A 2 18.31 0.26 -5.72
N HIS A 3 18.34 0.52 -4.39
CA HIS A 3 17.16 0.76 -3.55
C HIS A 3 16.38 1.95 -4.12
N ARG A 4 15.54 1.70 -5.12
CA ARG A 4 14.55 2.67 -5.56
C ARG A 4 13.43 2.57 -4.54
N SER A 5 13.40 3.50 -3.61
CA SER A 5 12.19 3.75 -2.83
C SER A 5 11.04 3.87 -3.83
N SER A 6 10.15 2.90 -3.82
CA SER A 6 8.91 2.97 -4.58
C SER A 6 8.25 4.30 -4.31
N ASN A 7 7.80 4.95 -5.38
CA ASN A 7 7.24 6.29 -5.30
C ASN A 7 5.83 6.15 -4.71
N SER A 8 5.73 6.04 -3.39
CA SER A 8 4.48 5.76 -2.65
C SER A 8 3.35 6.72 -3.02
N LEU A 9 3.71 7.95 -3.41
CA LEU A 9 2.81 8.96 -3.95
C LEU A 9 1.97 8.47 -5.14
N LEU A 10 2.52 7.62 -6.02
CA LEU A 10 1.80 7.11 -7.18
C LEU A 10 0.68 6.15 -6.77
N LEU A 11 0.93 5.28 -5.79
CA LEU A 11 -0.06 4.35 -5.29
C LEU A 11 -1.16 5.08 -4.51
N THR A 12 -0.80 6.01 -3.63
CA THR A 12 -1.77 6.86 -2.93
C THR A 12 -2.63 7.66 -3.92
N ASN A 13 -2.03 8.20 -4.98
CA ASN A 13 -2.77 8.88 -6.04
C ASN A 13 -3.73 7.94 -6.78
N LEU A 14 -3.30 6.72 -7.10
CA LEU A 14 -4.17 5.71 -7.72
C LEU A 14 -5.35 5.36 -6.81
N ILE A 15 -5.11 5.09 -5.53
CA ILE A 15 -6.16 4.79 -4.53
C ILE A 15 -7.14 5.97 -4.42
N SER A 16 -6.63 7.20 -4.44
CA SER A 16 -7.46 8.41 -4.43
C SER A 16 -8.36 8.49 -5.67
N GLN A 17 -7.81 8.25 -6.86
CA GLN A 17 -8.60 8.23 -8.11
C GLN A 17 -9.64 7.10 -8.12
N GLU A 18 -9.31 5.90 -7.65
CA GLU A 18 -10.26 4.79 -7.51
C GLU A 18 -11.40 5.13 -6.53
N THR A 19 -11.09 5.89 -5.47
CA THR A 19 -12.10 6.39 -4.52
C THR A 19 -13.06 7.35 -5.22
N LEU A 20 -12.52 8.34 -5.95
CA LEU A 20 -13.32 9.30 -6.72
C LEU A 20 -14.18 8.60 -7.78
N TYR A 21 -13.61 7.63 -8.51
CA TYR A 21 -14.32 6.89 -9.53
C TYR A 21 -15.51 6.12 -8.95
N SER A 22 -15.33 5.39 -7.85
CA SER A 22 -16.44 4.70 -7.17
C SER A 22 -17.53 5.66 -6.68
N SER A 23 -17.14 6.84 -6.17
CA SER A 23 -18.09 7.88 -5.75
C SER A 23 -18.90 8.43 -6.92
N SER A 24 -18.26 8.66 -8.08
CA SER A 24 -18.95 9.08 -9.30
C SER A 24 -19.95 8.03 -9.80
N LEU A 25 -19.60 6.73 -9.74
CA LEU A 25 -20.53 5.65 -10.08
C LEU A 25 -21.75 5.63 -9.13
N SER A 26 -21.53 5.77 -7.83
CA SER A 26 -22.61 5.85 -6.85
C SER A 26 -23.56 7.03 -7.12
N SER A 27 -23.00 8.21 -7.44
CA SER A 27 -23.79 9.40 -7.78
C SER A 27 -24.62 9.21 -9.07
N LEU A 28 -24.04 8.55 -10.07
CA LEU A 28 -24.75 8.18 -11.29
C LEU A 28 -25.94 7.27 -11.00
N LEU A 29 -25.74 6.23 -10.19
CA LEU A 29 -26.81 5.30 -9.79
C LEU A 29 -27.93 5.99 -9.01
N ASN A 30 -27.61 6.94 -8.13
CA ASN A 30 -28.61 7.75 -7.44
C ASN A 30 -29.46 8.58 -8.43
N THR A 31 -28.82 9.13 -9.45
CA THR A 31 -29.51 9.91 -10.50
C THR A 31 -30.38 9.00 -11.36
N SER A 32 -29.89 7.80 -11.70
CA SER A 32 -30.64 6.79 -12.46
C SER A 32 -31.90 6.34 -11.71
N HIS A 33 -31.79 6.09 -10.40
CA HIS A 33 -32.92 5.74 -9.54
C HIS A 33 -34.02 6.81 -9.53
N VAL A 34 -33.65 8.09 -9.50
CA VAL A 34 -34.63 9.19 -9.64
C VAL A 34 -35.33 9.13 -10.99
N SER A 35 -34.58 8.90 -12.07
CA SER A 35 -35.18 8.75 -13.41
C SER A 35 -36.15 7.57 -13.49
N ILE A 36 -35.78 6.40 -12.92
CA ILE A 36 -36.65 5.23 -12.84
C ILE A 36 -37.97 5.59 -12.13
N THR A 37 -37.89 6.24 -10.97
CA THR A 37 -39.07 6.65 -10.19
C THR A 37 -39.98 7.58 -10.99
N LEU A 38 -39.40 8.51 -11.76
CA LEU A 38 -40.17 9.41 -12.63
C LEU A 38 -40.85 8.67 -13.79
N TYR A 39 -40.17 7.68 -14.39
CA TYR A 39 -40.78 6.84 -15.42
C TYR A 39 -41.94 5.99 -14.87
N GLU A 40 -41.82 5.47 -13.65
CA GLU A 40 -42.91 4.74 -13.01
C GLU A 40 -44.12 5.64 -12.73
N ALA A 41 -43.90 6.87 -12.24
CA ALA A 41 -44.97 7.85 -12.06
C ALA A 41 -45.61 8.25 -13.39
N TYR A 42 -44.80 8.40 -14.45
CA TYR A 42 -45.29 8.65 -15.80
C TYR A 42 -46.14 7.47 -16.32
N ALA A 43 -45.69 6.24 -16.14
CA ALA A 43 -46.44 5.04 -16.50
C ALA A 43 -47.79 4.99 -15.75
N ALA A 44 -47.81 5.30 -14.46
CA ALA A 44 -49.03 5.31 -13.63
C ALA A 44 -50.07 6.35 -14.08
N SER A 45 -49.66 7.40 -14.78
CA SER A 45 -50.55 8.45 -15.31
C SER A 45 -50.89 8.28 -16.80
N SER A 46 -50.38 7.22 -17.43
CA SER A 46 -50.52 6.97 -18.87
C SER A 46 -51.63 5.96 -19.18
N SER A 47 -51.97 5.81 -20.47
CA SER A 47 -52.85 4.72 -20.92
C SER A 47 -52.20 3.36 -20.71
N ALA A 48 -52.99 2.30 -20.62
CA ALA A 48 -52.51 0.95 -20.32
C ALA A 48 -51.39 0.46 -21.28
N ASP A 49 -51.52 0.75 -22.57
CA ASP A 49 -50.52 0.35 -23.58
C ASP A 49 -49.18 1.08 -23.38
N VAL A 50 -49.22 2.39 -23.11
CA VAL A 50 -48.03 3.21 -22.86
C VAL A 50 -47.39 2.83 -21.53
N ALA A 51 -48.20 2.65 -20.48
CA ALA A 51 -47.73 2.21 -19.17
C ALA A 51 -46.94 0.90 -19.26
N ARG A 52 -47.47 -0.10 -19.99
CA ARG A 52 -46.79 -1.38 -20.19
C ARG A 52 -45.44 -1.23 -20.90
N LEU A 53 -45.37 -0.39 -21.93
CA LEU A 53 -44.11 -0.10 -22.63
C LEU A 53 -43.07 0.54 -21.70
N VAL A 54 -43.48 1.56 -20.94
CA VAL A 54 -42.61 2.27 -20.00
C VAL A 54 -42.10 1.34 -18.91
N MET A 55 -42.96 0.48 -18.37
CA MET A 55 -42.55 -0.49 -17.34
C MET A 55 -41.50 -1.49 -17.85
N ASN A 56 -41.59 -1.95 -19.10
CA ASN A 56 -40.54 -2.81 -19.68
C ASN A 56 -39.17 -2.08 -19.76
N VAL A 57 -39.19 -0.78 -20.09
CA VAL A 57 -37.97 0.05 -20.10
C VAL A 57 -37.43 0.22 -18.68
N VAL A 58 -38.29 0.50 -17.70
CA VAL A 58 -37.93 0.60 -16.29
C VAL A 58 -37.28 -0.68 -15.78
N GLU A 59 -37.82 -1.85 -16.10
CA GLU A 59 -37.23 -3.14 -15.74
C GLU A 59 -35.82 -3.32 -16.34
N THR A 60 -35.64 -2.90 -17.60
CA THR A 60 -34.32 -2.93 -18.25
C THR A 60 -33.34 -1.97 -17.58
N MET A 61 -33.77 -0.74 -17.24
CA MET A 61 -32.95 0.23 -16.52
C MET A 61 -32.53 -0.27 -15.14
N ARG A 62 -33.44 -0.94 -14.41
CA ARG A 62 -33.11 -1.57 -13.12
C ARG A 62 -32.04 -2.63 -13.25
N ALA A 63 -32.14 -3.50 -14.25
CA ALA A 63 -31.13 -4.53 -14.49
C ALA A 63 -29.75 -3.92 -14.80
N VAL A 64 -29.71 -2.82 -15.57
CA VAL A 64 -28.48 -2.07 -15.83
C VAL A 64 -27.91 -1.44 -14.55
N ASP A 65 -28.75 -0.79 -13.74
CA ASP A 65 -28.33 -0.18 -12.46
C ASP A 65 -27.77 -1.23 -11.49
N ASP A 66 -28.39 -2.41 -11.40
CA ASP A 66 -27.93 -3.49 -10.54
C ASP A 66 -26.59 -4.07 -11.03
N ALA A 67 -26.41 -4.22 -12.34
CA ALA A 67 -25.13 -4.66 -12.91
C ALA A 67 -24.01 -3.63 -12.68
N LEU A 68 -24.30 -2.34 -12.88
CA LEU A 68 -23.37 -1.25 -12.59
C LEU A 68 -23.02 -1.16 -11.10
N ARG A 69 -23.95 -1.46 -10.20
CA ARG A 69 -23.67 -1.57 -8.76
C ARG A 69 -22.70 -2.72 -8.46
N GLY A 70 -22.87 -3.87 -9.11
CA GLY A 70 -21.91 -4.98 -9.04
C GLY A 70 -20.52 -4.58 -9.53
N PHE A 71 -20.44 -3.83 -10.63
CA PHE A 71 -19.16 -3.30 -11.12
C PHE A 71 -18.53 -2.29 -10.14
N GLU A 72 -19.33 -1.40 -9.55
CA GLU A 72 -18.85 -0.47 -8.51
C GLU A 72 -18.24 -1.22 -7.31
N GLU A 73 -18.85 -2.35 -6.90
CA GLU A 73 -18.30 -3.21 -5.85
C GLU A 73 -16.94 -3.80 -6.24
N LYS A 74 -16.76 -4.26 -7.49
CA LYS A 74 -15.46 -4.76 -7.98
C LYS A 74 -14.38 -3.69 -7.99
N VAL A 75 -14.73 -2.45 -8.31
CA VAL A 75 -13.85 -1.28 -8.21
C VAL A 75 -13.43 -1.05 -6.75
N LYS A 76 -14.39 -1.08 -5.82
CA LYS A 76 -14.12 -0.94 -4.37
C LYS A 76 -13.23 -2.06 -3.84
N GLU A 77 -13.50 -3.30 -4.20
CA GLU A 77 -12.68 -4.48 -3.85
C GLU A 77 -11.23 -4.28 -4.32
N GLY A 78 -11.03 -3.93 -5.59
CA GLY A 78 -9.69 -3.67 -6.15
C GLY A 78 -8.93 -2.58 -5.38
N ARG A 79 -9.61 -1.50 -5.00
CA ARG A 79 -9.04 -0.43 -4.16
C ARG A 79 -8.62 -0.92 -2.78
N GLU A 80 -9.42 -1.74 -2.10
CA GLU A 80 -9.06 -2.26 -0.77
C GLU A 80 -7.81 -3.16 -0.85
N VAL A 81 -7.67 -3.92 -1.93
CA VAL A 81 -6.47 -4.73 -2.16
C VAL A 81 -5.24 -3.84 -2.42
N LEU A 82 -5.37 -2.71 -3.14
CA LEU A 82 -4.31 -1.71 -3.33
C LEU A 82 -3.85 -1.06 -2.01
N LYS A 83 -4.78 -0.77 -1.07
CA LYS A 83 -4.41 -0.29 0.27
C LYS A 83 -3.55 -1.30 1.04
N GLY A 84 -3.72 -2.59 0.78
CA GLY A 84 -2.85 -3.63 1.33
C GLY A 84 -1.39 -3.49 0.85
N VAL A 85 -1.18 -3.04 -0.39
CA VAL A 85 0.17 -2.75 -0.93
C VAL A 85 0.72 -1.48 -0.29
N GLU A 86 -0.09 -0.43 -0.13
CA GLU A 86 0.33 0.83 0.51
C GLU A 86 0.84 0.58 1.94
N LYS A 87 0.14 -0.26 2.71
CA LYS A 87 0.59 -0.67 4.04
C LYS A 87 1.95 -1.40 4.01
N LEU A 88 2.16 -2.31 3.06
CA LEU A 88 3.45 -2.99 2.91
C LEU A 88 4.57 -2.03 2.47
N GLU A 89 4.28 -1.03 1.65
CA GLU A 89 5.24 0.03 1.29
C GLU A 89 5.64 0.84 2.53
N GLU A 90 4.69 1.16 3.41
CA GLU A 90 4.97 1.82 4.69
C GLU A 90 5.85 0.92 5.59
N GLU A 91 5.53 -0.37 5.72
CA GLU A 91 6.33 -1.33 6.49
C GLU A 91 7.77 -1.42 5.97
N VAL A 92 7.97 -1.53 4.65
CA VAL A 92 9.31 -1.53 4.03
C VAL A 92 10.02 -0.20 4.32
N GLY A 93 9.31 0.93 4.22
CA GLY A 93 9.86 2.24 4.55
C GLY A 93 10.29 2.36 6.01
N ASN A 94 9.58 1.73 6.94
CA ASN A 94 9.94 1.70 8.36
C ASN A 94 11.23 0.91 8.58
N VAL A 95 11.34 -0.29 8.00
CA VAL A 95 12.54 -1.13 8.12
C VAL A 95 13.75 -0.47 7.44
N ALA A 96 13.56 0.21 6.30
CA ALA A 96 14.62 0.96 5.64
C ALA A 96 15.16 2.10 6.52
N ARG A 97 14.27 2.82 7.23
CA ARG A 97 14.67 3.84 8.21
C ARG A 97 15.44 3.25 9.39
N ASP A 98 15.02 2.10 9.90
CA ASP A 98 15.74 1.40 10.97
C ASP A 98 17.14 1.00 10.52
N ARG A 99 17.27 0.49 9.30
CA ARG A 99 18.58 0.21 8.68
C ARG A 99 19.46 1.45 8.66
N ASP A 100 18.94 2.59 8.23
CA ASP A 100 19.71 3.85 8.20
C ASP A 100 20.14 4.32 9.60
N ILE A 101 19.29 4.12 10.61
CA ILE A 101 19.64 4.40 12.01
C ILE A 101 20.78 3.48 12.46
N LEU A 102 20.70 2.18 12.17
CA LEU A 102 21.74 1.19 12.51
C LEU A 102 23.07 1.47 11.80
N VAL A 103 23.05 1.81 10.52
CA VAL A 103 24.23 2.23 9.75
C VAL A 103 24.88 3.46 10.40
N ASN A 104 24.08 4.48 10.76
CA ASN A 104 24.58 5.67 11.43
C ASN A 104 25.20 5.37 12.81
N ARG A 105 24.60 4.46 13.58
CA ARG A 105 25.16 3.98 14.87
C ARG A 105 26.48 3.25 14.65
N LEU A 106 26.57 2.37 13.66
CA LEU A 106 27.80 1.64 13.33
C LEU A 106 28.94 2.57 12.88
N ILE A 107 28.63 3.60 12.08
CA ILE A 107 29.61 4.63 11.68
C ILE A 107 30.13 5.40 12.91
N LYS A 108 29.26 5.75 13.86
CA LYS A 108 29.67 6.43 15.10
C LYS A 108 30.56 5.52 15.97
N ALA A 109 30.21 4.24 16.12
CA ALA A 109 30.97 3.26 16.90
C ALA A 109 32.36 2.97 16.32
N SER A 110 32.46 2.86 14.98
CA SER A 110 33.74 2.61 14.30
C SER A 110 34.71 3.80 14.39
N LYS A 111 34.20 5.05 14.36
CA LYS A 111 35.00 6.26 14.57
C LYS A 111 35.51 6.40 16.01
N SER A 112 34.72 5.99 16.99
CA SER A 112 35.12 5.95 18.41
C SER A 112 36.28 4.99 18.65
N THR A 113 36.26 3.82 18.01
CA THR A 113 37.31 2.80 18.16
C THR A 113 38.66 3.27 17.59
N LYS A 114 38.67 3.99 16.46
CA LYS A 114 39.90 4.55 15.85
C LYS A 114 40.59 5.64 16.69
N ARG A 115 39.88 6.35 17.56
CA ARG A 115 40.46 7.38 18.44
C ARG A 115 41.16 6.80 19.68
N ALA A 116 40.78 5.59 20.11
CA ALA A 116 41.41 4.93 21.25
C ALA A 116 42.78 4.31 20.93
N SER A 117 43.14 4.21 19.64
CA SER A 117 44.35 3.55 19.17
C SER A 117 45.51 4.50 18.83
N ILE A 118 45.50 5.75 19.30
CA ILE A 118 46.65 6.67 19.18
C ILE A 118 47.48 6.53 20.46
N PRO A 119 48.69 5.93 20.44
CA PRO A 119 49.58 5.97 21.58
C PRO A 119 50.21 7.37 21.64
N HIS A 120 49.81 8.19 22.61
CA HIS A 120 50.69 9.24 23.11
C HIS A 120 51.57 8.59 24.17
N SER A 121 52.80 8.30 23.78
CA SER A 121 53.91 7.96 24.65
C SER A 121 54.17 9.15 25.58
N ASN A 122 53.66 9.07 26.81
CA ASN A 122 54.24 9.76 27.95
C ASN A 122 54.14 8.85 29.17
N SER A 123 55.31 8.51 29.67
CA SER A 123 55.60 7.63 30.79
C SER A 123 55.26 8.27 32.14
N SER A 124 54.37 7.65 32.92
CA SER A 124 54.46 7.58 34.40
C SER A 124 53.38 6.67 35.04
N SER A 125 53.85 5.80 35.93
CA SER A 125 53.16 5.17 37.07
C SER A 125 51.82 4.43 36.90
N SER A 126 51.93 3.10 36.84
CA SER A 126 51.28 2.08 37.68
C SER A 126 49.85 2.33 38.23
N PHE A 127 48.82 1.79 37.57
CA PHE A 127 47.61 1.19 38.17
C PHE A 127 47.00 0.17 37.18
N PRO A 128 46.68 -1.08 37.57
CA PRO A 128 46.02 -2.03 36.68
C PRO A 128 44.51 -1.73 36.64
N SER A 129 44.06 -0.99 35.62
CA SER A 129 42.63 -0.87 35.31
C SER A 129 42.16 -2.11 34.54
N PRO A 130 41.05 -2.78 34.93
CA PRO A 130 40.56 -3.99 34.27
C PRO A 130 39.74 -3.72 32.99
N PHE A 131 39.86 -2.53 32.38
CA PHE A 131 39.07 -2.20 31.19
C PHE A 131 39.75 -2.71 29.92
N SER A 132 39.39 -3.94 29.57
CA SER A 132 39.85 -4.64 28.39
C SER A 132 39.39 -3.96 27.08
N PRO A 133 40.26 -3.83 26.07
CA PRO A 133 39.88 -3.40 24.71
C PRO A 133 38.95 -4.40 23.99
N THR A 134 38.67 -5.55 24.58
CA THR A 134 37.71 -6.54 24.07
C THR A 134 36.25 -6.06 24.17
N ALA A 135 35.91 -5.18 25.12
CA ALA A 135 34.53 -4.70 25.31
C ALA A 135 34.03 -3.75 24.21
N THR A 136 34.93 -3.07 23.48
CA THR A 136 34.56 -2.25 22.31
C THR A 136 34.41 -3.10 21.06
N SER A 137 35.23 -4.16 20.91
CA SER A 137 35.11 -5.13 19.81
C SER A 137 33.79 -5.92 19.89
N SER A 138 33.34 -6.29 21.08
CA SER A 138 32.06 -7.01 21.27
C SER A 138 30.85 -6.15 20.95
N LYS A 139 30.86 -4.85 21.31
CA LYS A 139 29.80 -3.89 20.96
C LYS A 139 29.72 -3.63 19.46
N LEU A 140 30.87 -3.58 18.78
CA LEU A 140 30.94 -3.41 17.33
C LEU A 140 30.41 -4.66 16.61
N ASN A 141 30.82 -5.85 17.05
CA ASN A 141 30.30 -7.12 16.51
C ASN A 141 28.78 -7.25 16.73
N ALA A 142 28.26 -6.86 17.89
CA ALA A 142 26.82 -6.85 18.16
C ALA A 142 26.06 -5.90 17.23
N ALA A 143 26.57 -4.68 17.02
CA ALA A 143 25.97 -3.71 16.10
C ALA A 143 26.01 -4.18 14.63
N GLN A 144 27.06 -4.91 14.23
CA GLN A 144 27.13 -5.54 12.90
C GLN A 144 26.11 -6.67 12.76
N ALA A 145 25.95 -7.52 13.77
CA ALA A 145 24.97 -8.59 13.77
C ALA A 145 23.53 -8.05 13.69
N GLU A 146 23.23 -6.98 14.43
CA GLU A 146 21.92 -6.29 14.39
C GLU A 146 21.64 -5.70 13.01
N LEU A 147 22.63 -5.03 12.40
CA LEU A 147 22.51 -4.49 11.05
C LEU A 147 22.27 -5.61 10.01
N GLN A 148 23.02 -6.70 10.10
CA GLN A 148 22.86 -7.84 9.19
C GLN A 148 21.47 -8.48 9.31
N ALA A 149 20.93 -8.61 10.53
CA ALA A 149 19.57 -9.10 10.75
C ALA A 149 18.53 -8.14 10.15
N CYS A 150 18.73 -6.82 10.31
CA CYS A 150 17.87 -5.80 9.72
C CYS A 150 17.88 -5.85 8.17
N GLU A 151 19.06 -6.02 7.56
CA GLU A 151 19.20 -6.16 6.10
C GLU A 151 18.53 -7.42 5.56
N ALA A 152 18.65 -8.55 6.28
CA ALA A 152 17.95 -9.78 5.93
C ALA A 152 16.42 -9.60 5.99
N HIS A 153 15.92 -8.93 7.04
CA HIS A 153 14.51 -8.62 7.18
C HIS A 153 14.00 -7.66 6.08
N LEU A 154 14.77 -6.61 5.77
CA LEU A 154 14.45 -5.67 4.68
C LEU A 154 14.35 -6.42 3.34
N THR A 155 15.31 -7.28 3.05
CA THR A 155 15.32 -8.10 1.82
C THR A 155 14.09 -9.02 1.75
N ALA A 156 13.68 -9.61 2.88
CA ALA A 156 12.49 -10.44 2.93
C ALA A 156 11.21 -9.63 2.66
N LYS A 157 11.09 -8.44 3.26
CA LYS A 157 9.96 -7.53 3.09
C LYS A 157 9.89 -6.92 1.68
N GLU A 158 11.03 -6.56 1.08
CA GLU A 158 11.08 -6.11 -0.32
C GLU A 158 10.60 -7.21 -1.29
N ARG A 159 10.96 -8.47 -1.04
CA ARG A 159 10.47 -9.61 -1.84
C ARG A 159 8.96 -9.84 -1.66
N GLU A 160 8.47 -9.74 -0.43
CA GLU A 160 7.04 -9.83 -0.12
C GLU A 160 6.26 -8.73 -0.86
N LEU A 161 6.74 -7.49 -0.80
CA LEU A 161 6.14 -6.34 -1.48
C LEU A 161 6.09 -6.54 -2.99
N GLU A 162 7.18 -6.99 -3.62
CA GLU A 162 7.23 -7.19 -5.07
C GLU A 162 6.24 -8.26 -5.52
N LYS A 163 6.19 -9.39 -4.80
CA LYS A 163 5.19 -10.44 -5.06
C LYS A 163 3.77 -9.88 -4.92
N ARG A 164 3.51 -9.18 -3.82
CA ARG A 164 2.18 -8.65 -3.53
C ARG A 164 1.74 -7.64 -4.59
N ARG A 165 2.64 -6.78 -5.09
CA ARG A 165 2.32 -5.86 -6.20
C ARG A 165 1.82 -6.58 -7.43
N GLY A 166 2.51 -7.65 -7.86
CA GLY A 166 2.09 -8.45 -9.00
C GLY A 166 0.69 -9.03 -8.81
N ASP A 167 0.50 -9.73 -7.69
CA ASP A 167 -0.77 -10.39 -7.35
C ASP A 167 -1.94 -9.40 -7.29
N VAL A 168 -1.72 -8.21 -6.69
CA VAL A 168 -2.75 -7.19 -6.50
C VAL A 168 -3.11 -6.50 -7.80
N VAL A 169 -2.14 -6.17 -8.66
CA VAL A 169 -2.42 -5.54 -9.96
C VAL A 169 -3.25 -6.49 -10.82
N GLU A 170 -2.87 -7.77 -10.87
CA GLU A 170 -3.64 -8.79 -11.59
C GLU A 170 -5.05 -8.92 -11.01
N GLN A 171 -5.18 -9.09 -9.70
CA GLN A 171 -6.47 -9.24 -9.03
C GLN A 171 -7.40 -8.02 -9.24
N ALA A 172 -6.88 -6.80 -9.08
CA ALA A 172 -7.67 -5.58 -9.22
C ALA A 172 -8.12 -5.35 -10.68
N LEU A 173 -7.23 -5.55 -11.65
CA LEU A 173 -7.57 -5.40 -13.07
C LEU A 173 -8.52 -6.49 -13.54
N MET A 174 -8.27 -7.76 -13.18
CA MET A 174 -9.18 -8.85 -13.51
C MET A 174 -10.56 -8.67 -12.89
N GLY A 175 -10.63 -8.23 -11.63
CA GLY A 175 -11.90 -7.94 -10.96
C GLY A 175 -12.72 -6.90 -11.72
N ARG A 176 -12.07 -5.81 -12.17
CA ARG A 176 -12.71 -4.78 -12.99
C ARG A 176 -13.13 -5.30 -14.36
N CYS A 177 -12.26 -6.02 -15.07
CA CYS A 177 -12.59 -6.60 -16.38
C CYS A 177 -13.73 -7.63 -16.28
N ARG A 178 -13.80 -8.38 -15.19
CA ARG A 178 -14.92 -9.31 -14.96
C ARG A 178 -16.20 -8.54 -14.68
N GLY A 179 -16.15 -7.54 -13.80
CA GLY A 179 -17.31 -6.72 -13.48
C GLY A 179 -17.88 -5.98 -14.70
N ILE A 180 -17.03 -5.48 -15.61
CA ILE A 180 -17.51 -4.81 -16.82
C ILE A 180 -18.14 -5.79 -17.81
N VAL A 181 -17.60 -7.01 -17.95
CA VAL A 181 -18.19 -8.07 -18.78
C VAL A 181 -19.52 -8.54 -18.20
N GLU A 182 -19.64 -8.60 -16.87
CA GLU A 182 -20.90 -8.91 -16.19
C GLU A 182 -21.97 -7.82 -16.40
N CYS A 183 -21.59 -6.60 -16.81
CA CYS A 183 -22.53 -5.55 -17.16
C CYS A 183 -23.17 -5.69 -18.56
N GLY A 184 -22.60 -6.52 -19.44
CA GLY A 184 -23.04 -6.68 -20.83
C GLY A 184 -22.11 -6.00 -21.84
#